data_AF-A0A349MLW2-F1
#
_entry.id   AF-A0A349MLW2-F1
#
_cell.length_a   1.000
_cell.length_b   1.000
_cell.length_c   1.000
_cell.angle_alpha   90.00
_cell.angle_beta   90.00
_cell.angle_gamma   90.00
#
_symmetry.space_group_name_H-M   'P 1'
#
loop_
_entity.id
_entity.type
_entity.pdbx_description
1 polymer ?
#
loop_
_entity_poly.entity_id
_entity_poly.type
_entity_poly.pdbx_seq_one_letter_code
_entity_poly.pdbx_strand_id
1 'polypeptide(L)'
;MILIGDSKSPADFSLDGCSFYSLEDQKKLDFITARMSPERHYARKNIGYLLAMAEGAEIIIETDDDNLPLPDFWKGRHRMIDAQTIEQGGWVNIYRYFSDANIWPRGLPLDRVQSLLPERSVLPLRLMDCPIQQGLADDNPDVDAIYRLLLPLPIRFRQEPSVVVSKGSWCPFNSQNTTWFRDAFPAMYLPAFCSFRMTDIWRGFLAQRLAWENGWGLLFHSATVWQDRNVHNLMRDFEQEIPGYLHNAAIVENLADLILRPRKENLLDNLMICYEKMVAMNWIPKDELDLVRAWMKDVEQIKL
;
A
#
# COMPACT_ATOMS: atom_id res chain seq x y z
N MET A 1 -18.13 -7.12 -3.69
CA MET A 1 -17.19 -6.55 -2.71
C MET A 1 -16.90 -7.58 -1.64
N ILE A 2 -15.66 -7.73 -1.18
CA ILE A 2 -15.32 -8.63 -0.06
C ILE A 2 -15.03 -7.75 1.15
N LEU A 3 -15.71 -8.03 2.27
CA LEU A 3 -15.51 -7.33 3.54
C LEU A 3 -15.08 -8.33 4.62
N ILE A 4 -13.94 -8.04 5.26
CA ILE A 4 -13.38 -8.87 6.32
C ILE A 4 -13.75 -8.26 7.67
N GLY A 5 -14.57 -8.96 8.44
CA GLY A 5 -14.95 -8.55 9.79
C GLY A 5 -13.85 -8.79 10.82
N ASP A 6 -13.95 -8.10 11.94
CA ASP A 6 -13.16 -8.35 13.14
C ASP A 6 -14.10 -8.48 14.36
N SER A 7 -13.54 -8.72 15.53
CA SER A 7 -14.22 -8.83 16.83
C SER A 7 -15.08 -7.61 17.21
N LYS A 8 -14.89 -6.45 16.56
CA LYS A 8 -15.73 -5.26 16.74
C LYS A 8 -16.86 -5.15 15.71
N SER A 9 -16.81 -5.95 14.64
CA SER A 9 -17.82 -5.93 13.58
C SER A 9 -19.07 -6.69 14.05
N PRO A 10 -20.27 -6.29 13.59
CA PRO A 10 -21.49 -7.10 13.79
C PRO A 10 -21.29 -8.49 13.17
N ALA A 11 -21.66 -9.54 13.91
CA ALA A 11 -21.53 -10.92 13.42
C ALA A 11 -22.47 -11.21 12.24
N ASP A 12 -23.58 -10.49 12.15
CA ASP A 12 -24.65 -10.61 11.17
C ASP A 12 -24.67 -9.45 10.16
N PHE A 13 -23.53 -8.76 9.98
CA PHE A 13 -23.44 -7.67 9.01
C PHE A 13 -23.83 -8.15 7.61
N SER A 14 -24.71 -7.39 6.96
CA SER A 14 -25.18 -7.67 5.61
C SER A 14 -25.33 -6.38 4.83
N LEU A 15 -24.85 -6.39 3.58
CA LEU A 15 -24.97 -5.30 2.63
C LEU A 15 -25.09 -5.91 1.23
N ASP A 16 -26.01 -5.38 0.41
CA ASP A 16 -26.18 -5.86 -0.95
C ASP A 16 -24.89 -5.69 -1.79
N GLY A 17 -24.55 -6.69 -2.59
CA GLY A 17 -23.29 -6.72 -3.33
C GLY A 17 -22.01 -6.92 -2.49
N CYS A 18 -22.13 -7.21 -1.19
CA CYS A 18 -21.03 -7.45 -0.27
C CYS A 18 -21.01 -8.89 0.27
N SER A 19 -19.93 -9.62 0.00
CA SER A 19 -19.57 -10.87 0.68
C SER A 19 -18.86 -10.53 1.99
N PHE A 20 -19.59 -10.57 3.10
CA PHE A 20 -19.03 -10.36 4.43
C PHE A 20 -18.52 -11.68 5.03
N TYR A 21 -17.31 -11.67 5.58
CA TYR A 21 -16.71 -12.80 6.27
C TYR A 21 -16.51 -12.45 7.75
N SER A 22 -17.33 -13.02 8.63
CA SER A 22 -17.16 -12.90 10.08
C SER A 22 -15.86 -13.60 10.54
N LEU A 23 -15.44 -13.38 11.80
CA LEU A 23 -14.31 -14.13 12.36
C LEU A 23 -14.52 -15.65 12.31
N GLU A 24 -15.75 -16.11 12.52
CA GLU A 24 -16.08 -17.53 12.47
C GLU A 24 -16.05 -18.08 11.04
N ASP A 25 -16.44 -17.27 10.05
CA ASP A 25 -16.33 -17.69 8.65
C ASP A 25 -14.87 -17.71 8.18
N GLN A 26 -14.07 -16.73 8.62
CA GLN A 26 -12.64 -16.69 8.34
C GLN A 26 -11.91 -17.93 8.88
N LYS A 27 -12.28 -18.42 10.07
CA LYS A 27 -11.69 -19.63 10.67
C LYS A 27 -12.00 -20.92 9.89
N LYS A 28 -13.08 -20.94 9.10
CA LYS A 28 -13.47 -22.08 8.25
C LYS A 28 -12.75 -22.09 6.90
N LEU A 29 -12.03 -21.02 6.56
CA LEU A 29 -11.26 -20.95 5.32
C LEU A 29 -10.05 -21.88 5.38
N ASP A 30 -9.70 -22.46 4.24
CA ASP A 30 -8.56 -23.38 4.14
C ASP A 30 -7.20 -22.67 4.22
N PHE A 31 -7.18 -21.33 4.15
CA PHE A 31 -5.98 -20.50 4.23
C PHE A 31 -5.28 -20.60 5.59
N ILE A 32 -3.96 -20.83 5.55
CA ILE A 32 -3.09 -20.82 6.74
C ILE A 32 -3.07 -19.40 7.34
N THR A 33 -3.01 -18.38 6.48
CA THR A 33 -3.04 -16.96 6.84
C THR A 33 -4.29 -16.63 7.65
N ALA A 34 -5.46 -17.19 7.31
CA ALA A 34 -6.70 -16.91 8.02
C ALA A 34 -6.67 -17.40 9.49
N ARG A 35 -6.05 -18.56 9.72
CA ARG A 35 -5.88 -19.16 11.05
C ARG A 35 -4.83 -18.44 11.91
N MET A 36 -3.79 -17.90 11.27
CA MET A 36 -2.67 -17.26 11.98
C MET A 36 -2.84 -15.74 12.16
N SER A 37 -3.66 -15.09 11.35
CA SER A 37 -3.83 -13.63 11.40
C SER A 37 -4.34 -13.18 12.79
N PRO A 38 -3.71 -12.18 13.42
CA PRO A 38 -4.18 -11.67 14.70
C PRO A 38 -5.55 -10.99 14.57
N GLU A 39 -6.38 -11.11 15.59
CA GLU A 39 -7.61 -10.32 15.72
C GLU A 39 -7.30 -8.87 16.10
N ARG A 40 -8.23 -7.95 15.82
CA ARG A 40 -8.12 -6.50 16.05
C ARG A 40 -6.92 -5.89 15.34
N HIS A 41 -6.58 -6.42 14.18
CA HIS A 41 -5.38 -6.05 13.46
C HIS A 41 -5.65 -5.79 11.98
N TYR A 42 -5.04 -4.73 11.44
CA TYR A 42 -5.20 -4.31 10.04
C TYR A 42 -4.84 -5.42 9.05
N ALA A 43 -3.81 -6.19 9.37
CA ALA A 43 -3.31 -7.30 8.56
C ALA A 43 -4.36 -8.39 8.24
N ARG A 44 -5.51 -8.43 8.94
CA ARG A 44 -6.62 -9.33 8.55
C ARG A 44 -7.13 -9.08 7.13
N LYS A 45 -6.91 -7.89 6.57
CA LYS A 45 -7.20 -7.56 5.16
C LYS A 45 -6.51 -8.54 4.18
N ASN A 46 -5.39 -9.17 4.57
CA ASN A 46 -4.74 -10.24 3.80
C ASN A 46 -5.70 -11.38 3.43
N ILE A 47 -6.65 -11.73 4.29
CA ILE A 47 -7.62 -12.79 4.02
C ILE A 47 -8.56 -12.40 2.87
N GLY A 48 -8.96 -11.12 2.83
CA GLY A 48 -9.78 -10.58 1.74
C GLY A 48 -9.04 -10.63 0.40
N TYR A 49 -7.73 -10.37 0.40
CA TYR A 49 -6.92 -10.53 -0.80
C TYR A 49 -6.88 -11.99 -1.25
N LEU A 50 -6.61 -12.94 -0.36
CA LEU A 50 -6.58 -14.37 -0.70
C LEU A 50 -7.93 -14.88 -1.23
N LEU A 51 -9.04 -14.43 -0.65
CA LEU A 51 -10.38 -14.74 -1.16
C LEU A 51 -10.59 -14.20 -2.58
N ALA A 52 -10.26 -12.92 -2.82
CA ALA A 52 -10.38 -12.33 -4.16
C ALA A 52 -9.50 -13.06 -5.19
N MET A 53 -8.28 -13.43 -4.80
CA MET A 53 -7.38 -14.23 -5.64
C MET A 53 -7.98 -15.60 -5.96
N ALA A 54 -8.50 -16.31 -4.95
CA ALA A 54 -9.10 -17.63 -5.12
C ALA A 54 -10.37 -17.62 -5.98
N GLU A 55 -11.11 -16.51 -5.99
CA GLU A 55 -12.25 -16.28 -6.88
C GLU A 55 -11.84 -15.90 -8.32
N GLY A 56 -10.54 -15.83 -8.61
CA GLY A 56 -10.02 -15.55 -9.96
C GLY A 56 -10.02 -14.07 -10.32
N ALA A 57 -9.91 -13.17 -9.35
CA ALA A 57 -9.80 -11.74 -9.63
C ALA A 57 -8.57 -11.44 -10.51
N GLU A 58 -8.75 -10.63 -11.55
CA GLU A 58 -7.65 -10.10 -12.37
C GLU A 58 -7.14 -8.75 -11.84
N ILE A 59 -8.01 -8.04 -11.12
CA ILE A 59 -7.77 -6.72 -10.55
C ILE A 59 -8.40 -6.70 -9.15
N ILE A 60 -7.65 -6.23 -8.16
CA ILE A 60 -8.15 -5.94 -6.82
C ILE A 60 -8.00 -4.45 -6.58
N ILE A 61 -9.10 -3.79 -6.20
CA ILE A 61 -9.07 -2.42 -5.69
C ILE A 61 -9.28 -2.52 -4.18
N GLU A 62 -8.29 -2.08 -3.41
CA GLU A 62 -8.40 -1.96 -1.96
C GLU A 62 -8.80 -0.55 -1.56
N THR A 63 -9.77 -0.47 -0.66
CA THR A 63 -10.24 0.78 -0.04
C THR A 63 -10.49 0.56 1.45
N ASP A 64 -10.53 1.65 2.20
CA ASP A 64 -11.00 1.68 3.59
C ASP A 64 -12.47 2.18 3.64
N ASP A 65 -13.12 2.02 4.79
CA ASP A 65 -14.54 2.31 5.01
C ASP A 65 -14.85 3.82 5.12
N ASP A 66 -13.83 4.65 5.34
CA ASP A 66 -13.94 6.11 5.38
C ASP A 66 -13.62 6.79 4.04
N ASN A 67 -13.40 6.02 2.97
CA ASN A 67 -13.18 6.55 1.62
C ASN A 67 -14.42 6.43 0.76
N LEU A 68 -15.02 7.58 0.45
CA LEU A 68 -16.20 7.64 -0.38
C LEU A 68 -15.81 7.78 -1.86
N PRO A 69 -16.37 6.93 -2.74
CA PRO A 69 -15.98 6.90 -4.14
C PRO A 69 -16.52 8.11 -4.91
N LEU A 70 -15.66 8.74 -5.70
CA LEU A 70 -16.06 9.65 -6.78
C LEU A 70 -16.43 8.82 -8.02
N PRO A 71 -17.13 9.39 -9.03
CA PRO A 71 -17.48 8.65 -10.25
C PRO A 71 -16.28 7.96 -10.93
N ASP A 72 -15.12 8.61 -10.88
CA ASP A 72 -13.88 8.12 -11.48
C ASP A 72 -13.32 6.87 -10.80
N PHE A 73 -13.70 6.59 -9.54
CA PHE A 73 -13.35 5.35 -8.84
C PHE A 73 -13.76 4.12 -9.64
N TRP A 74 -14.91 4.18 -10.32
CA TRP A 74 -15.53 3.05 -11.02
C TRP A 74 -15.06 2.90 -12.47
N LYS A 75 -14.18 3.79 -12.98
CA LYS A 75 -13.65 3.68 -14.34
C LYS A 75 -12.78 2.42 -14.51
N GLY A 76 -12.70 1.90 -15.73
CA GLY A 76 -11.79 0.79 -16.05
C GLY A 76 -10.34 1.12 -15.71
N ARG A 77 -9.57 0.12 -15.26
CA ARG A 77 -8.14 0.26 -14.96
C ARG A 77 -7.33 -0.29 -16.12
N HIS A 78 -6.28 0.43 -16.50
CA HIS A 78 -5.34 0.02 -17.55
C HIS A 78 -3.96 -0.21 -16.95
N ARG A 79 -3.33 -1.34 -17.30
CA ARG A 79 -2.01 -1.71 -16.76
C ARG A 79 -0.86 -1.01 -17.48
N MET A 80 -0.92 -0.96 -18.81
CA MET A 80 0.06 -0.24 -19.63
C MET A 80 -0.36 1.22 -19.73
N ILE A 81 0.44 2.13 -19.17
CA ILE A 81 0.13 3.55 -19.07
C ILE A 81 1.25 4.36 -19.70
N ASP A 82 0.89 5.31 -20.57
CA ASP A 82 1.82 6.33 -21.05
C ASP A 82 1.75 7.54 -20.10
N ALA A 83 2.80 7.74 -19.31
CA ALA A 83 2.82 8.76 -18.27
C ALA A 83 4.23 9.30 -18.00
N GLN A 84 4.27 10.50 -17.41
CA GLN A 84 5.51 11.11 -16.96
C GLN A 84 6.14 10.26 -15.86
N THR A 85 7.40 9.89 -16.07
CA THR A 85 8.07 8.88 -15.26
C THR A 85 9.29 9.44 -14.54
N ILE A 86 9.37 9.17 -13.24
CA ILE A 86 10.49 9.52 -12.36
C ILE A 86 11.30 8.26 -12.09
N GLU A 87 12.51 8.22 -12.63
CA GLU A 87 13.50 7.16 -12.43
C GLU A 87 14.72 7.74 -11.70
N GLN A 88 15.33 6.99 -10.78
CA GLN A 88 16.45 7.46 -9.94
C GLN A 88 16.17 8.77 -9.17
N GLY A 89 14.91 8.97 -8.74
CA GLY A 89 14.47 10.18 -8.05
C GLY A 89 14.76 10.22 -6.56
N GLY A 90 15.28 9.14 -5.96
CA GLY A 90 15.41 9.05 -4.50
C GLY A 90 14.03 9.10 -3.83
N TRP A 91 13.86 9.94 -2.81
CA TRP A 91 12.56 10.14 -2.17
C TRP A 91 11.67 11.11 -2.96
N VAL A 92 10.49 10.66 -3.35
CA VAL A 92 9.53 11.42 -4.15
C VAL A 92 8.31 11.77 -3.31
N ASN A 93 8.07 13.06 -3.10
CA ASN A 93 6.80 13.55 -2.54
C ASN A 93 5.77 13.72 -3.66
N ILE A 94 5.07 12.64 -4.01
CA ILE A 94 4.18 12.63 -5.17
C ILE A 94 3.06 13.68 -5.11
N TYR A 95 2.60 14.04 -3.91
CA TYR A 95 1.52 15.00 -3.72
C TYR A 95 1.83 16.39 -4.33
N ARG A 96 3.11 16.74 -4.47
CA ARG A 96 3.56 18.00 -5.09
C ARG A 96 3.25 18.10 -6.58
N TYR A 97 3.02 16.98 -7.27
CA TYR A 97 2.57 16.99 -8.66
C TYR A 97 1.07 17.30 -8.80
N PHE A 98 0.32 17.21 -7.71
CA PHE A 98 -1.13 17.38 -7.67
C PHE A 98 -1.58 18.53 -6.76
N SER A 99 -0.67 19.19 -6.05
CA SER A 99 -0.97 20.32 -5.16
C SER A 99 0.23 21.24 -4.94
N ASP A 100 -0.02 22.54 -4.81
CA ASP A 100 0.99 23.52 -4.42
C ASP A 100 1.08 23.69 -2.90
N ALA A 101 0.17 23.07 -2.14
CA ALA A 101 0.21 23.07 -0.69
C ALA A 101 1.50 22.40 -0.18
N ASN A 102 2.01 22.86 0.96
CA ASN A 102 3.00 22.10 1.71
C ASN A 102 2.26 20.88 2.28
N ILE A 103 2.38 19.72 1.62
CA ILE A 103 1.72 18.45 1.95
C ILE A 103 2.61 17.30 1.48
N TRP A 104 2.58 16.18 2.22
CA TRP A 104 3.33 14.98 1.91
C TRP A 104 2.57 13.72 2.35
N PRO A 105 2.78 12.58 1.68
CA PRO A 105 2.17 11.32 2.07
C PRO A 105 2.77 10.81 3.38
N ARG A 106 1.94 10.15 4.19
CA ARG A 106 2.39 9.42 5.39
C ARG A 106 3.51 8.44 5.01
N GLY A 107 4.57 8.43 5.82
CA GLY A 107 5.73 7.58 5.61
C GLY A 107 6.87 8.22 4.82
N LEU A 108 6.69 9.44 4.28
CA LEU A 108 7.81 10.18 3.72
C LEU A 108 8.75 10.60 4.86
N PRO A 109 10.07 10.38 4.77
CA PRO A 109 10.99 10.84 5.81
C PRO A 109 10.91 12.35 6.01
N LEU A 110 10.87 12.79 7.27
CA LEU A 110 10.65 14.20 7.61
C LEU A 110 11.76 15.13 7.08
N ASP A 111 13.00 14.62 7.01
CA ASP A 111 14.15 15.32 6.41
C ASP A 111 14.05 15.44 4.89
N ARG A 112 13.04 14.82 4.25
CA ARG A 112 12.80 14.84 2.80
C ARG A 112 11.55 15.59 2.39
N VAL A 113 10.71 16.03 3.33
CA VAL A 113 9.47 16.78 3.06
C VAL A 113 9.72 18.04 2.22
N GLN A 114 10.84 18.72 2.48
CA GLN A 114 11.25 19.95 1.77
C GLN A 114 12.10 19.68 0.52
N SER A 115 12.29 18.42 0.13
CA SER A 115 13.07 18.09 -1.07
C SER A 115 12.42 18.68 -2.31
N LEU A 116 13.22 19.33 -3.14
CA LEU A 116 12.77 19.80 -4.44
C LEU A 116 12.58 18.60 -5.37
N LEU A 117 11.52 18.67 -6.17
CA LEU A 117 11.22 17.68 -7.20
C LEU A 117 11.41 18.30 -8.58
N PRO A 118 11.81 17.50 -9.58
CA PRO A 118 11.85 17.96 -10.96
C PRO A 118 10.46 18.40 -11.40
N GLU A 119 10.40 19.51 -12.13
CA GLU A 119 9.15 19.99 -12.70
C GLU A 119 8.52 18.92 -13.60
N ARG A 120 7.19 18.87 -13.58
CA ARG A 120 6.42 17.93 -14.40
C ARG A 120 6.81 18.00 -15.88
N SER A 121 7.00 19.21 -16.40
CA SER A 121 7.35 19.52 -17.80
C SER A 121 8.64 18.85 -18.28
N VAL A 122 9.59 18.57 -17.37
CA VAL A 122 10.88 17.97 -17.70
C VAL A 122 10.91 16.45 -17.53
N LEU A 123 9.84 15.86 -17.00
CA LEU A 123 9.75 14.41 -16.84
C LEU A 123 9.52 13.73 -18.19
N PRO A 124 10.27 12.66 -18.52
CA PRO A 124 10.06 11.92 -19.75
C PRO A 124 8.71 11.21 -19.73
N LEU A 125 7.98 11.32 -20.84
CA LEU A 125 6.80 10.51 -21.11
C LEU A 125 7.25 9.10 -21.53
N ARG A 126 6.77 8.05 -20.85
CA ARG A 126 7.11 6.66 -21.13
C ARG A 126 5.90 5.76 -20.99
N LEU A 127 5.79 4.78 -21.89
CA LEU A 127 4.88 3.65 -21.75
C LEU A 127 5.43 2.69 -20.69
N MET A 128 4.74 2.58 -19.55
CA MET A 128 5.15 1.81 -18.38
C MET A 128 4.13 0.72 -18.05
N ASP A 129 4.63 -0.46 -17.67
CA ASP A 129 3.82 -1.51 -17.03
C ASP A 129 3.60 -1.14 -15.56
N CYS A 130 2.36 -0.83 -15.18
CA CYS A 130 1.99 -0.35 -13.86
C CYS A 130 0.94 -1.28 -13.19
N PRO A 131 1.36 -2.44 -12.66
CA PRO A 131 0.44 -3.36 -12.00
C PRO A 131 0.08 -2.93 -10.57
N ILE A 132 0.68 -1.85 -10.06
CA ILE A 132 0.35 -1.21 -8.78
C ILE A 132 0.02 0.26 -9.07
N GLN A 133 -1.16 0.71 -8.65
CA GLN A 133 -1.62 2.07 -8.91
C GLN A 133 -2.28 2.65 -7.67
N GLN A 134 -1.76 3.77 -7.17
CA GLN A 134 -2.31 4.49 -6.03
C GLN A 134 -3.11 5.71 -6.54
N GLY A 135 -4.39 5.76 -6.21
CA GLY A 135 -5.18 6.97 -6.34
C GLY A 135 -5.02 7.86 -5.12
N LEU A 136 -5.06 9.17 -5.35
CA LEU A 136 -5.14 10.16 -4.26
C LEU A 136 -6.53 10.15 -3.61
N ALA A 137 -6.62 10.78 -2.45
CA ALA A 137 -7.86 10.97 -1.70
C ALA A 137 -8.02 12.47 -1.38
N ASP A 138 -9.15 13.05 -1.80
CA ASP A 138 -9.48 14.44 -1.49
C ASP A 138 -9.98 14.60 -0.05
N ASP A 139 -10.00 15.85 0.39
CA ASP A 139 -10.44 16.37 1.68
C ASP A 139 -9.56 15.94 2.86
N ASN A 140 -9.45 14.64 3.17
CA ASN A 140 -8.54 14.13 4.22
C ASN A 140 -7.54 13.10 3.65
N PRO A 141 -6.55 13.51 2.84
CA PRO A 141 -5.55 12.56 2.34
C PRO A 141 -4.76 11.85 3.43
N ASP A 142 -4.06 10.78 3.05
CA ASP A 142 -3.16 10.05 3.93
C ASP A 142 -1.87 10.82 4.22
N VAL A 143 -1.98 11.76 5.14
CA VAL A 143 -0.89 12.53 5.72
C VAL A 143 -0.57 11.99 7.13
N ASP A 144 0.67 12.19 7.55
CA ASP A 144 1.13 11.76 8.86
C ASP A 144 0.55 12.61 10.02
N ALA A 145 0.72 12.14 11.25
CA ALA A 145 0.21 12.79 12.43
C ALA A 145 0.83 14.18 12.67
N ILE A 146 2.11 14.38 12.32
CA ILE A 146 2.77 15.69 12.41
C ILE A 146 2.04 16.71 11.52
N TYR A 147 1.71 16.32 10.28
CA TYR A 147 0.90 17.14 9.39
C TYR A 147 -0.43 17.51 10.05
N ARG A 148 -1.18 16.51 10.52
CA ARG A 148 -2.53 16.71 11.09
C ARG A 148 -2.53 17.59 12.33
N LEU A 149 -1.45 17.56 13.11
CA LEU A 149 -1.30 18.37 14.31
C LEU A 149 -0.95 19.84 14.00
N LEU A 150 -0.30 20.11 12.86
CA LEU A 150 0.35 21.40 12.60
C LEU A 150 -0.20 22.16 11.39
N LEU A 151 -0.76 21.46 10.41
CA LEU A 151 -1.10 22.01 9.10
C LEU A 151 -2.58 21.81 8.77
N PRO A 152 -3.15 22.69 7.92
CA PRO A 152 -4.59 22.70 7.67
C PRO A 152 -5.05 21.55 6.78
N LEU A 153 -6.25 21.05 7.10
CA LEU A 153 -7.12 20.23 6.26
C LEU A 153 -8.50 20.91 6.22
N PRO A 154 -9.34 20.70 5.19
CA PRO A 154 -9.19 19.76 4.08
C PRO A 154 -8.27 20.22 2.94
N ILE A 155 -7.78 19.29 2.13
CA ILE A 155 -7.04 19.56 0.89
C ILE A 155 -7.69 18.84 -0.28
N ARG A 156 -7.85 19.56 -1.40
CA ARG A 156 -8.26 18.99 -2.69
C ARG A 156 -7.11 19.03 -3.67
N PHE A 157 -6.82 17.90 -4.27
CA PHE A 157 -5.82 17.79 -5.30
C PHE A 157 -6.36 18.31 -6.64
N ARG A 158 -5.46 18.88 -7.44
CA ARG A 158 -5.76 19.21 -8.83
C ARG A 158 -5.95 17.93 -9.62
N GLN A 159 -6.91 17.96 -10.55
CA GLN A 159 -7.08 16.91 -11.55
C GLN A 159 -6.00 17.08 -12.61
N GLU A 160 -5.01 16.20 -12.53
CA GLU A 160 -3.74 16.25 -13.21
C GLU A 160 -3.44 14.87 -13.83
N PRO A 161 -2.72 14.79 -14.97
CA PRO A 161 -2.33 13.50 -15.51
C PRO A 161 -1.53 12.66 -14.50
N SER A 162 -1.56 11.35 -14.66
CA SER A 162 -0.84 10.44 -13.76
C SER A 162 0.69 10.61 -13.84
N VAL A 163 1.37 10.22 -12.79
CA VAL A 163 2.84 10.21 -12.68
C VAL A 163 3.30 8.83 -12.25
N VAL A 164 4.35 8.29 -12.87
CA VAL A 164 4.93 6.99 -12.54
C VAL A 164 6.21 7.17 -11.75
N VAL A 165 6.33 6.46 -10.64
CA VAL A 165 7.55 6.32 -9.85
C VAL A 165 8.15 4.96 -10.20
N SER A 166 9.37 4.93 -10.73
CA SER A 166 10.03 3.70 -11.20
C SER A 166 11.37 3.46 -10.48
N LYS A 167 12.20 2.56 -11.02
CA LYS A 167 13.42 2.06 -10.37
C LYS A 167 14.32 3.20 -9.85
N GLY A 168 14.77 3.07 -8.60
CA GLY A 168 15.60 4.07 -7.92
C GLY A 168 14.83 5.26 -7.36
N SER A 169 13.49 5.21 -7.40
CA SER A 169 12.62 6.24 -6.82
C SER A 169 11.66 5.59 -5.82
N TRP A 170 11.49 6.22 -4.66
CA TRP A 170 10.68 5.77 -3.55
C TRP A 170 9.59 6.78 -3.24
N CYS A 171 8.34 6.32 -3.21
CA CYS A 171 7.22 7.10 -2.70
C CYS A 171 6.38 6.23 -1.78
N PRO A 172 6.08 6.64 -0.54
CA PRO A 172 5.11 5.94 0.29
C PRO A 172 3.77 5.81 -0.45
N PHE A 173 3.13 4.65 -0.30
CA PHE A 173 1.76 4.42 -0.74
C PHE A 173 1.08 3.46 0.25
N ASN A 174 -0.24 3.44 0.24
CA ASN A 174 -1.06 2.82 1.28
C ASN A 174 -2.09 1.85 0.68
N SER A 175 -3.07 1.43 1.47
CA SER A 175 -4.15 0.51 1.08
C SER A 175 -5.54 1.17 1.05
N GLN A 176 -5.58 2.50 0.95
CA GLN A 176 -6.80 3.31 0.99
C GLN A 176 -7.48 3.51 -0.36
N ASN A 177 -6.71 3.54 -1.45
CA ASN A 177 -7.24 3.73 -2.81
C ASN A 177 -6.25 3.14 -3.81
N THR A 178 -6.01 1.84 -3.69
CA THR A 178 -4.90 1.18 -4.40
C THR A 178 -5.42 0.06 -5.26
N THR A 179 -5.03 0.08 -6.53
CA THR A 179 -5.33 -0.94 -7.52
C THR A 179 -4.13 -1.85 -7.69
N TRP A 180 -4.39 -3.15 -7.68
CA TRP A 180 -3.43 -4.20 -7.94
C TRP A 180 -3.90 -5.04 -9.12
N PHE A 181 -2.99 -5.36 -10.02
CA PHE A 181 -3.20 -6.34 -11.08
C PHE A 181 -2.63 -7.69 -10.67
N ARG A 182 -3.21 -8.77 -11.19
CA ARG A 182 -2.92 -10.17 -10.81
C ARG A 182 -1.44 -10.50 -10.61
N ASP A 183 -0.58 -10.07 -11.53
CA ASP A 183 0.87 -10.34 -11.43
C ASP A 183 1.53 -9.74 -10.18
N ALA A 184 0.99 -8.65 -9.62
CA ALA A 184 1.53 -7.99 -8.43
C ALA A 184 0.87 -8.44 -7.11
N PHE A 185 -0.15 -9.29 -7.16
CA PHE A 185 -0.84 -9.82 -5.98
C PHE A 185 0.08 -10.44 -4.92
N PRO A 186 1.14 -11.19 -5.27
CA PRO A 186 2.09 -11.71 -4.28
C PRO A 186 2.66 -10.64 -3.33
N ALA A 187 2.77 -9.39 -3.78
CA ALA A 187 3.33 -8.27 -3.03
C ALA A 187 2.30 -7.52 -2.15
N MET A 188 1.04 -7.99 -2.09
CA MET A 188 -0.02 -7.33 -1.31
C MET A 188 0.07 -7.55 0.20
N TYR A 189 0.89 -8.51 0.66
CA TYR A 189 0.98 -8.92 2.07
C TYR A 189 1.21 -7.75 3.04
N LEU A 190 0.27 -7.55 3.95
CA LEU A 190 0.33 -6.59 5.04
C LEU A 190 0.92 -7.25 6.31
N PRO A 191 2.00 -6.69 6.89
CA PRO A 191 2.64 -7.26 8.07
C PRO A 191 1.84 -7.06 9.36
N ALA A 192 1.93 -8.00 10.30
CA ALA A 192 1.10 -8.02 11.50
C ALA A 192 1.82 -7.66 12.82
N PHE A 193 3.16 -7.70 12.83
CA PHE A 193 3.98 -7.41 14.01
C PHE A 193 4.72 -6.07 13.92
N CYS A 194 4.22 -5.17 13.09
CA CYS A 194 4.67 -3.78 13.03
C CYS A 194 3.58 -2.85 13.59
N SER A 195 3.89 -1.56 13.70
CA SER A 195 2.87 -0.57 14.05
C SER A 195 1.74 -0.58 13.02
N PHE A 196 0.49 -0.49 13.49
CA PHE A 196 -0.71 -0.33 12.66
C PHE A 196 -0.55 0.80 11.62
N ARG A 197 0.06 1.92 12.03
CA ARG A 197 0.28 3.08 11.15
C ARG A 197 1.44 2.90 10.18
N MET A 198 2.17 1.79 10.23
CA MET A 198 3.27 1.47 9.31
C MET A 198 3.01 0.22 8.48
N THR A 199 1.96 -0.55 8.78
CA THR A 199 1.63 -1.80 8.10
C THR A 199 1.58 -1.65 6.58
N ASP A 200 0.77 -0.73 6.07
CA ASP A 200 0.57 -0.48 4.65
C ASP A 200 1.76 0.25 3.99
N ILE A 201 2.40 1.16 4.73
CA ILE A 201 3.57 1.91 4.27
C ILE A 201 4.78 0.99 4.07
N TRP A 202 5.09 0.15 5.05
CA TRP A 202 6.22 -0.79 4.95
C TRP A 202 5.94 -1.87 3.89
N ARG A 203 4.71 -2.38 3.81
CA ARG A 203 4.26 -3.19 2.66
C ARG A 203 4.53 -2.46 1.34
N GLY A 204 4.22 -1.16 1.28
CA GLY A 204 4.44 -0.34 0.10
C GLY A 204 5.91 -0.22 -0.32
N PHE A 205 6.84 -0.12 0.62
CA PHE A 205 8.28 -0.14 0.29
C PHE A 205 8.72 -1.51 -0.23
N LEU A 206 8.27 -2.60 0.39
CA LEU A 206 8.60 -3.94 -0.08
C LEU A 206 8.05 -4.18 -1.49
N ALA A 207 6.79 -3.81 -1.73
CA ALA A 207 6.17 -3.92 -3.05
C ALA A 207 6.88 -3.09 -4.13
N GLN A 208 7.32 -1.87 -3.82
CA GLN A 208 8.13 -1.05 -4.73
C GLN A 208 9.46 -1.73 -5.05
N ARG A 209 10.15 -2.26 -4.04
CA ARG A 209 11.42 -2.97 -4.26
C ARG A 209 11.23 -4.16 -5.20
N LEU A 210 10.16 -4.93 -5.02
CA LEU A 210 9.81 -6.07 -5.85
C LEU A 210 9.42 -5.65 -7.28
N ALA A 211 8.69 -4.54 -7.43
CA ALA A 211 8.30 -3.99 -8.72
C ALA A 211 9.52 -3.66 -9.59
N TRP A 212 10.60 -3.15 -9.00
CA TRP A 212 11.83 -2.81 -9.73
C TRP A 212 12.49 -4.00 -10.42
N GLU A 213 12.45 -5.20 -9.82
CA GLU A 213 13.01 -6.43 -10.41
C GLU A 213 12.21 -6.96 -11.59
N ASN A 214 11.00 -6.42 -11.78
CA ASN A 214 10.08 -6.79 -12.84
C ASN A 214 9.93 -5.69 -13.90
N GLY A 215 10.68 -4.59 -13.77
CA GLY A 215 10.57 -3.43 -14.66
C GLY A 215 9.24 -2.68 -14.51
N TRP A 216 8.55 -2.86 -13.39
CA TRP A 216 7.24 -2.26 -13.13
C TRP A 216 7.37 -0.84 -12.56
N GLY A 217 6.41 0.00 -12.91
CA GLY A 217 6.20 1.32 -12.31
C GLY A 217 5.09 1.31 -11.26
N LEU A 218 5.24 2.16 -10.24
CA LEU A 218 4.16 2.54 -9.34
C LEU A 218 3.47 3.78 -9.90
N LEU A 219 2.22 3.63 -10.35
CA LEU A 219 1.43 4.74 -10.88
C LEU A 219 0.76 5.51 -9.74
N PHE A 220 0.81 6.83 -9.80
CA PHE A 220 -0.03 7.70 -9.00
C PHE A 220 -0.97 8.48 -9.91
N HIS A 221 -2.26 8.48 -9.59
CA HIS A 221 -3.29 9.19 -10.35
C HIS A 221 -4.09 10.12 -9.45
N SER A 222 -4.79 11.08 -10.09
CA SER A 222 -5.64 12.06 -9.41
C SER A 222 -6.67 11.41 -8.49
N ALA A 223 -7.20 12.21 -7.57
CA ALA A 223 -8.13 11.71 -6.56
C ALA A 223 -9.38 11.10 -7.20
N THR A 224 -9.69 9.88 -6.78
CA THR A 224 -10.91 9.15 -7.17
C THR A 224 -11.79 8.83 -5.97
N VAL A 225 -11.36 9.22 -4.78
CA VAL A 225 -12.13 9.14 -3.54
C VAL A 225 -11.96 10.45 -2.78
N TRP A 226 -12.84 10.71 -1.84
CA TRP A 226 -12.62 11.68 -0.76
C TRP A 226 -12.77 10.97 0.57
N GLN A 227 -11.99 11.38 1.57
CA GLN A 227 -11.99 10.72 2.88
C GLN A 227 -12.85 11.50 3.89
N ASP A 228 -13.88 10.84 4.41
CA ASP A 228 -14.66 11.28 5.57
C ASP A 228 -14.07 10.67 6.84
N ARG A 229 -12.93 11.22 7.26
CA ARG A 229 -12.07 10.57 8.25
C ARG A 229 -12.80 10.34 9.58
N ASN A 230 -12.71 9.10 10.08
CA ASN A 230 -13.14 8.74 11.42
C ASN A 230 -12.47 9.59 12.51
N VAL A 231 -13.11 9.75 13.66
CA VAL A 231 -12.51 10.49 14.79
C VAL A 231 -11.33 9.70 15.36
N HIS A 232 -10.13 10.28 15.31
CA HIS A 232 -8.89 9.68 15.80
C HIS A 232 -8.27 10.48 16.95
N ASN A 233 -7.47 9.79 17.77
CA ASN A 233 -6.57 10.44 18.72
C ASN A 233 -5.24 10.73 18.02
N LEU A 234 -5.03 11.97 17.59
CA LEU A 234 -3.84 12.37 16.82
C LEU A 234 -2.51 12.14 17.56
N MET A 235 -2.50 12.23 18.89
CA MET A 235 -1.30 11.95 19.68
C MET A 235 -0.96 10.46 19.71
N ARG A 236 -1.99 9.60 19.71
CA ARG A 236 -1.79 8.15 19.57
C ARG A 236 -1.34 7.78 18.15
N ASP A 237 -1.91 8.42 17.13
CA ASP A 237 -1.46 8.24 15.75
C ASP A 237 0.02 8.65 15.62
N PHE A 238 0.42 9.78 16.22
CA PHE A 238 1.81 10.23 16.28
C PHE A 238 2.72 9.19 16.94
N GLU A 239 2.36 8.67 18.11
CA GLU A 239 3.13 7.62 18.82
C GLU A 239 3.31 6.38 17.94
N GLN A 240 2.25 5.94 17.27
CA GLN A 240 2.27 4.78 16.38
C GLN A 240 3.08 5.03 15.09
N GLU A 241 3.29 6.29 14.70
CA GLU A 241 4.06 6.65 13.51
C GLU A 241 5.56 6.88 13.80
N ILE A 242 5.97 6.96 15.07
CA ILE A 242 7.39 7.10 15.48
C ILE A 242 8.32 6.10 14.77
N PRO A 243 8.02 4.79 14.69
CA PRO A 243 8.88 3.84 13.98
C PRO A 243 9.11 4.24 12.52
N GLY A 244 8.10 4.81 11.86
CA GLY A 244 8.21 5.30 10.49
C GLY A 244 9.15 6.49 10.37
N TYR A 245 8.98 7.49 11.23
CA TYR A 245 9.83 8.69 11.24
C TYR A 245 11.31 8.34 11.49
N LEU A 246 11.60 7.31 12.29
CA LEU A 246 12.95 6.92 12.64
C LEU A 246 13.59 5.93 11.65
N HIS A 247 12.81 5.08 10.98
CA HIS A 247 13.35 3.91 10.27
C HIS A 247 13.06 3.85 8.78
N ASN A 248 12.11 4.63 8.23
CA ASN A 248 11.75 4.52 6.81
C ASN A 248 12.93 4.75 5.85
N ALA A 249 13.80 5.72 6.14
CA ALA A 249 15.02 5.95 5.36
C ALA A 249 15.94 4.73 5.36
N ALA A 250 16.27 4.22 6.55
CA ALA A 250 17.15 3.06 6.70
C ALA A 250 16.53 1.77 6.11
N ILE A 251 15.21 1.58 6.22
CA ILE A 251 14.47 0.47 5.60
C ILE A 251 14.70 0.49 4.09
N VAL A 252 14.39 1.62 3.47
CA VAL A 252 14.49 1.78 2.02
C VAL A 252 15.93 1.61 1.52
N GLU A 253 16.93 2.16 2.21
CA GLU A 253 18.34 1.97 1.88
C GLU A 253 18.72 0.48 1.92
N ASN A 254 18.34 -0.21 3.00
CA ASN A 254 18.65 -1.63 3.17
C ASN A 254 17.90 -2.54 2.19
N LEU A 255 16.69 -2.16 1.76
CA LEU A 255 15.96 -2.88 0.72
C LEU A 255 16.59 -2.64 -0.66
N ALA A 256 17.06 -1.42 -0.94
CA ALA A 256 17.71 -1.09 -2.20
C ALA A 256 18.99 -1.92 -2.42
N ASP A 257 19.74 -2.20 -1.35
CA ASP A 257 20.97 -2.99 -1.38
C ASP A 257 20.75 -4.51 -1.55
N LEU A 258 19.51 -4.99 -1.46
CA LEU A 258 19.22 -6.42 -1.64
C LEU A 258 19.44 -6.85 -3.08
N ILE A 259 20.13 -7.98 -3.25
CA ILE A 259 20.20 -8.69 -4.52
C ILE A 259 18.98 -9.60 -4.61
N LEU A 260 18.02 -9.19 -5.43
CA LEU A 260 16.78 -9.93 -5.69
C LEU A 260 16.80 -10.53 -7.09
N ARG A 261 15.99 -11.56 -7.31
CA ARG A 261 15.92 -12.24 -8.61
C ARG A 261 14.88 -11.56 -9.52
N PRO A 262 15.19 -11.30 -10.80
CA PRO A 262 14.22 -10.74 -11.73
C PRO A 262 13.09 -11.73 -12.01
N ARG A 263 12.01 -11.21 -12.62
CA ARG A 263 10.81 -11.94 -13.07
C ARG A 263 9.81 -12.31 -11.96
N LYS A 264 8.54 -12.40 -12.36
CA LYS A 264 7.39 -12.50 -11.45
C LYS A 264 7.33 -13.82 -10.69
N GLU A 265 7.92 -14.87 -11.25
CA GLU A 265 7.96 -16.20 -10.63
C GLU A 265 8.80 -16.20 -9.33
N ASN A 266 9.70 -15.21 -9.17
CA ASN A 266 10.53 -15.08 -7.97
C ASN A 266 9.93 -14.10 -6.93
N LEU A 267 8.72 -13.57 -7.13
CA LEU A 267 8.15 -12.53 -6.26
C LEU A 267 7.99 -12.97 -4.81
N LEU A 268 7.44 -14.16 -4.57
CA LEU A 268 7.23 -14.68 -3.20
C LEU A 268 8.56 -14.94 -2.49
N ASP A 269 9.53 -15.52 -3.19
CA ASP A 269 10.87 -15.73 -2.63
C ASP A 269 11.56 -14.39 -2.31
N ASN A 270 11.47 -13.42 -3.23
CA ASN A 270 12.02 -12.09 -3.01
C ASN A 270 11.31 -11.34 -1.86
N LEU A 271 10.00 -11.54 -1.71
CA LEU A 271 9.23 -11.00 -0.58
C LEU A 271 9.78 -11.55 0.74
N MET A 272 10.03 -12.87 0.80
CA MET A 272 10.63 -13.51 1.97
C MET A 272 12.01 -12.92 2.30
N ILE A 273 12.88 -12.76 1.29
CA ILE A 273 14.20 -12.13 1.48
C ILE A 273 14.07 -10.72 2.06
N CYS A 274 13.10 -9.93 1.59
CA CYS A 274 12.85 -8.58 2.12
C CYS A 274 12.43 -8.63 3.59
N TYR A 275 11.53 -9.52 3.98
CA TYR A 275 11.12 -9.67 5.38
C TYR A 275 12.21 -10.23 6.28
N GLU A 276 13.03 -11.18 5.80
CA GLU A 276 14.21 -11.66 6.51
C GLU A 276 15.19 -10.51 6.79
N LYS A 277 15.36 -9.60 5.83
CA LYS A 277 16.14 -8.38 6.03
C LYS A 277 15.50 -7.46 7.07
N MET A 278 14.18 -7.25 7.05
CA MET A 278 13.50 -6.43 8.07
C MET A 278 13.66 -7.00 9.49
N VAL A 279 13.61 -8.33 9.63
CA VAL A 279 13.83 -9.03 10.91
C VAL A 279 15.28 -8.94 11.35
N ALA A 280 16.24 -9.14 10.44
CA ALA A 280 17.67 -9.03 10.74
C ALA A 280 18.06 -7.63 11.24
N MET A 281 17.35 -6.59 10.78
CA MET A 281 17.53 -5.21 11.21
C MET A 281 16.70 -4.84 12.45
N ASN A 282 15.94 -5.78 13.03
CA ASN A 282 15.05 -5.62 14.18
C ASN A 282 13.93 -4.58 14.00
N TRP A 283 13.49 -4.31 12.78
CA TRP A 283 12.32 -3.44 12.54
C TRP A 283 11.00 -4.18 12.71
N ILE A 284 11.00 -5.49 12.49
CA ILE A 284 9.87 -6.37 12.74
C ILE A 284 10.36 -7.60 13.51
N PRO A 285 9.58 -8.14 14.48
CA PRO A 285 9.89 -9.40 15.15
C PRO A 285 9.99 -10.60 14.21
N LYS A 286 10.75 -11.62 14.62
CA LYS A 286 10.94 -12.87 13.87
C LYS A 286 9.64 -13.63 13.57
N ASP A 287 8.64 -13.49 14.45
CA ASP A 287 7.33 -14.14 14.34
C ASP A 287 6.58 -13.74 13.05
N GLU A 288 6.92 -12.58 12.48
CA GLU A 288 6.39 -12.15 11.17
C GLU A 288 6.71 -13.15 10.05
N LEU A 289 7.89 -13.79 10.10
CA LEU A 289 8.29 -14.73 9.05
C LEU A 289 7.36 -15.94 8.96
N ASP A 290 6.71 -16.33 10.05
CA ASP A 290 5.74 -17.42 10.03
C ASP A 290 4.45 -17.02 9.30
N LEU A 291 4.02 -15.77 9.43
CA LEU A 291 2.90 -15.22 8.66
C LEU A 291 3.24 -15.00 7.19
N VAL A 292 4.46 -14.56 6.87
CA VAL A 292 4.93 -14.43 5.49
C VAL A 292 4.95 -15.82 4.81
N ARG A 293 5.42 -16.86 5.49
CA ARG A 293 5.37 -18.24 4.98
C ARG A 293 3.93 -18.74 4.79
N ALA A 294 3.02 -18.38 5.69
CA ALA A 294 1.61 -18.71 5.55
C ALA A 294 1.02 -18.06 4.28
N TRP A 295 1.28 -16.77 4.09
CA TRP A 295 0.89 -16.03 2.89
C TRP A 295 1.43 -16.67 1.62
N MET A 296 2.74 -16.95 1.57
CA MET A 296 3.36 -17.58 0.39
C MET A 296 2.68 -18.91 0.02
N LYS A 297 2.46 -19.79 1.02
CA LYS A 297 1.80 -21.08 0.80
C LYS A 297 0.37 -20.93 0.28
N ASP A 298 -0.38 -19.99 0.83
CA ASP A 298 -1.76 -19.76 0.39
C ASP A 298 -1.80 -19.20 -1.05
N VAL A 299 -0.91 -18.26 -1.39
CA VAL A 299 -0.79 -17.72 -2.75
C VAL A 299 -0.37 -18.80 -3.75
N GLU A 300 0.60 -19.65 -3.41
CA GLU A 300 1.04 -20.78 -4.27
C GLU A 300 -0.09 -21.78 -4.53
N GLN A 301 -0.95 -22.04 -3.54
CA GLN A 301 -2.10 -22.94 -3.69
C GLN A 301 -3.16 -22.40 -4.66
N ILE A 302 -3.32 -21.08 -4.73
CA ILE A 302 -4.31 -20.43 -5.60
C ILE A 302 -3.92 -20.49 -7.09
N LYS A 303 -2.64 -20.74 -7.41
CA LYS A 303 -2.10 -20.82 -8.79
C LYS A 303 -2.42 -19.55 -9.60
N LEU A 304 -1.90 -18.42 -9.13
CA LEU A 304 -1.94 -17.13 -9.84
C LEU A 304 -1.32 -17.21 -11.24
#